data_AF-A0AAW9IAI6-F1
#
_entry.id   AF-A0AAW9IAI6-F1
#
_cell.length_a   1.000
_cell.length_b   1.000
_cell.length_c   1.000
_cell.angle_alpha   90.00
_cell.angle_beta   90.00
_cell.angle_gamma   90.00
#
_symmetry.space_group_name_H-M   'P 1'
#
loop_
_entity.id
_entity.type
_entity.pdbx_description
1 polymer ?
#
loop_
_entity_poly.entity_id
_entity_poly.type
_entity_poly.pdbx_seq_one_letter_code
_entity_poly.pdbx_strand_id
1 'polypeptide(L)' 'NIVLTRDTLMEKVCGYDYIGETNVIDVYVRYLRTKIDDVFNVKIITTVRGVGYVIKDE' A
#
# COMPACT_ATOMS: atom_id res chain seq x y z
N ASN A 1 1.37 -10.12 -10.84
CA ASN A 1 0.99 -9.28 -9.68
C ASN A 1 1.79 -9.71 -8.46
N ILE A 2 2.69 -8.84 -7.97
CA ILE A 2 3.53 -9.12 -6.79
C ILE A 2 2.84 -8.54 -5.57
N VAL A 3 2.52 -9.38 -4.58
CA VAL A 3 1.97 -8.91 -3.31
C VAL A 3 3.13 -8.47 -2.42
N LEU A 4 3.05 -7.24 -1.91
CA LEU A 4 4.01 -6.71 -0.96
C LEU A 4 3.38 -6.67 0.43
N THR A 5 4.10 -7.21 1.41
CA THR A 5 3.67 -7.15 2.81
C THR A 5 3.83 -5.75 3.36
N ARG A 6 3.14 -5.44 4.46
CA ARG A 6 3.27 -4.15 5.14
C ARG A 6 4.70 -3.89 5.60
N ASP A 7 5.39 -4.92 6.09
CA ASP A 7 6.78 -4.82 6.55
C ASP A 7 7.72 -4.50 5.39
N THR A 8 7.56 -5.19 4.24
CA THR A 8 8.36 -4.91 3.04
C THR A 8 8.08 -3.51 2.48
N LEU A 9 6.82 -3.05 2.51
CA LEU A 9 6.49 -1.69 2.11
C LEU A 9 7.11 -0.66 3.07
N MET A 10 7.12 -0.95 4.36
CA MET A 10 7.74 -0.10 5.37
C MET A 10 9.24 0.05 5.13
N GLU A 11 9.94 -1.07 5.02
CA GLU A 11 11.38 -1.12 4.79
C GLU A 11 11.79 -0.36 3.52
N LYS A 12 11.02 -0.53 2.44
CA LYS A 12 11.32 0.11 1.14
C LYS A 12 10.98 1.59 1.08
N VAL A 13 9.93 2.05 1.77
CA VAL A 13 9.45 3.43 1.70
C VAL A 13 10.09 4.32 2.77
N CYS A 14 10.21 3.82 3.99
CA CYS A 14 10.72 4.59 5.13
C CYS A 14 12.19 4.28 5.46
N GLY A 15 12.75 3.20 4.89
CA GLY A 15 14.11 2.76 5.21
C GLY A 15 14.18 1.98 6.53
N TYR A 16 15.31 1.29 6.75
CA TYR A 16 15.55 0.43 7.90
C TYR A 16 15.49 1.14 9.27
N ASP A 17 15.56 2.48 9.29
CA ASP A 17 15.59 3.28 10.52
C ASP A 17 14.19 3.64 11.06
N TYR A 18 13.11 3.21 10.39
CA TYR A 18 11.75 3.49 10.84
C TYR A 18 11.31 2.53 11.96
N ILE A 19 11.44 2.98 13.22
CA ILE A 19 10.95 2.29 14.42
C ILE A 19 9.49 2.67 14.72
N GLY A 20 8.65 2.72 13.69
CA GLY A 20 7.23 3.04 13.82
C GLY A 20 6.33 1.87 13.46
N GLU A 21 5.05 1.97 13.83
CA GLU A 21 4.05 0.95 13.50
C GLU A 21 3.79 0.89 11.99
N THR A 22 3.49 -0.30 11.47
CA THR A 22 3.19 -0.52 10.05
C THR A 22 1.83 0.03 9.61
N ASN A 23 1.04 0.53 10.55
CA ASN A 23 -0.25 1.19 10.31
C ASN A 23 -0.14 2.45 9.43
N VAL A 24 1.01 3.12 9.41
CA VAL A 24 1.23 4.30 8.56
C VAL A 24 1.14 3.93 7.07
N ILE A 25 1.49 2.69 6.69
CA ILE A 25 1.31 2.20 5.31
C ILE A 25 -0.17 2.24 4.92
N ASP A 26 -1.07 1.84 5.82
CA ASP A 26 -2.50 1.81 5.54
C ASP A 26 -3.05 3.24 5.32
N VAL A 27 -2.50 4.25 6.03
CA VAL A 27 -2.82 5.66 5.84
C VAL A 27 -2.37 6.16 4.47
N TYR A 28 -1.12 5.89 4.08
CA TYR A 28 -0.61 6.30 2.78
C TYR A 28 -1.30 5.58 1.63
N VAL A 29 -1.61 4.29 1.78
CA VAL A 29 -2.39 3.55 0.78
C VAL A 29 -3.78 4.16 0.61
N ARG A 30 -4.43 4.56 1.70
CA ARG A 30 -5.71 5.30 1.62
C ARG A 30 -5.56 6.61 0.85
N TYR A 31 -4.51 7.39 1.12
CA TYR A 31 -4.27 8.63 0.37
C TYR A 31 -3.97 8.39 -1.12
N LEU A 32 -3.24 7.34 -1.45
CA LEU A 32 -2.97 6.97 -2.84
C LEU A 32 -4.26 6.59 -3.57
N ARG A 33 -5.16 5.82 -2.92
CA ARG A 33 -6.48 5.52 -3.49
C ARG A 33 -7.27 6.78 -3.79
N THR A 34 -7.31 7.72 -2.86
CA THR A 34 -8.02 8.99 -3.07
C THR A 34 -7.42 9.85 -4.19
N LYS A 35 -6.13 9.69 -4.51
CA LYS A 35 -5.48 10.46 -5.59
C LYS A 35 -5.47 9.73 -6.94
N ILE A 36 -5.59 8.41 -6.94
CA ILE A 36 -5.45 7.57 -8.14
C ILE A 36 -6.76 6.84 -8.40
N ASP A 37 -7.09 5.84 -7.58
CA ASP A 37 -8.29 5.01 -7.75
C ASP A 37 -9.56 5.86 -7.86
N ASP A 38 -9.77 6.80 -6.92
CA ASP A 38 -10.98 7.63 -6.88
C ASP A 38 -11.00 8.68 -8.01
N VAL A 39 -9.85 9.25 -8.38
CA VAL A 39 -9.75 10.31 -9.40
C VAL A 39 -9.95 9.76 -10.80
N PHE A 40 -9.36 8.60 -11.10
CA PHE A 40 -9.43 7.96 -12.40
C PHE A 40 -10.57 6.94 -12.50
N ASN A 41 -11.32 6.74 -11.41
CA ASN A 41 -12.39 5.73 -11.29
C ASN A 41 -11.90 4.32 -11.67
N VAL A 42 -10.71 3.98 -11.20
CA VAL A 42 -10.04 2.68 -11.40
C VAL A 42 -9.81 2.01 -10.05
N LYS A 43 -9.53 0.71 -10.04
CA LYS A 43 -9.27 -0.02 -8.78
C LYS A 43 -7.94 -0.76 -8.83
N ILE A 44 -6.87 0.02 -8.89
CA ILE A 44 -5.53 -0.51 -9.12
C ILE A 44 -4.91 -1.04 -7.82
N ILE A 45 -5.18 -0.39 -6.68
CA ILE A 45 -4.57 -0.76 -5.40
C ILE A 45 -5.48 -1.72 -4.63
N THR A 46 -5.12 -3.00 -4.62
CA THR A 46 -5.91 -4.06 -3.98
C THR A 46 -5.32 -4.51 -2.64
N THR A 47 -6.18 -4.63 -1.62
CA THR A 47 -5.80 -5.18 -0.33
C THR A 47 -5.88 -6.71 -0.36
N VAL A 48 -4.79 -7.37 0.03
CA VAL A 48 -4.76 -8.80 0.33
C VAL A 48 -4.83 -8.96 1.84
N ARG A 49 -6.00 -9.38 2.36
CA ARG A 49 -6.27 -9.46 3.81
C ARG A 49 -5.25 -10.37 4.49
N GLY A 50 -4.64 -9.88 5.57
CA GLY A 50 -3.63 -10.61 6.33
C GLY A 50 -2.23 -10.64 5.70
N VAL A 51 -2.04 -10.08 4.50
CA VAL A 51 -0.74 -10.09 3.81
C VAL A 51 -0.25 -8.67 3.54
N GLY A 52 -1.00 -7.87 2.78
CA GLY A 52 -0.55 -6.54 2.38
C GLY A 52 -1.28 -6.02 1.15
N TYR A 53 -0.53 -5.46 0.20
CA TYR A 53 -1.08 -4.74 -0.94
C TYR A 53 -0.49 -5.24 -2.27
N VAL A 54 -1.29 -5.12 -3.32
CA VAL A 54 -0.88 -5.47 -4.68
C VAL A 54 -1.44 -4.44 -5.66
N ILE A 55 -0.60 -4.07 -6.62
CA ILE A 55 -1.00 -3.32 -7.80
C ILE A 55 -1.49 -4.35 -8.82
N LYS A 56 -2.74 -4.22 -9.26
CA LYS A 56 -3.31 -5.01 -10.34
C LYS A 56 -4.17 -4.09 -11.19
N ASP A 57 -4.03 -4.16 -12.51
CA ASP A 57 -5.05 -3.66 -13.42
C ASP A 57 -6.11 -4.77 -13.55
N GLU A 58 -7.39 -4.41 -13.70
CA GLU A 58 -8.43 -5.42 -13.99
C GLU A 58 -8.26 -6.02 -15.41
#